data_AF-A0A1F7YEN9-F1
#
_entry.id   AF-A0A1F7YEN9-F1
#
_cell.length_a   1.000
_cell.length_b   1.000
_cell.length_c   1.000
_cell.angle_alpha   90.00
_cell.angle_beta   90.00
_cell.angle_gamma   90.00
#
_symmetry.space_group_name_H-M   'P 1'
#
loop_
_entity.id
_entity.type
_entity.pdbx_description
1 polymer ?
#
loop_
_entity_poly.entity_id
_entity_poly.type
_entity_poly.pdbx_seq_one_letter_code
_entity_poly.pdbx_strand_id
1 'polypeptide(L)'
;MSEKSFPTGSEKKFNEFLVGEYLKYGSVDEVMRKHKYAIPISYANYQRILDKWGIIKAAGPNNKLSEAINFLHRMVQEEIPLEKLYKKMPPSFMTSAVTLYRVLGYIKEGITRRMGTALILSPENNDNLVLTAVDISTPRFDLGKKFGSISLPMTFSRIRDTRENAILRVMQYEVFTDLAIEKKVPVNAIPNRPKPFMYLDIADVRVEVFKIVLPKRYSKVRDFSSFRLKDFKFLNINNLGKLEKQKSQFRVGVIEAMKGYKKFTGLKKRNLSFNPLQFKSDMNYFLSDEAVSKTA
;
A
#
# COMPACT_ATOMS: atom_id res chain seq x y z
N MET A 1 15.58 33.70 -1.99
CA MET A 1 14.79 32.95 -2.99
C MET A 1 15.77 32.08 -3.75
N SER A 2 15.84 30.77 -3.52
CA SER A 2 16.75 29.92 -4.30
C SER A 2 16.06 29.51 -5.60
N GLU A 3 16.67 29.84 -6.74
CA GLU A 3 16.32 29.28 -8.05
C GLU A 3 16.33 27.76 -7.94
N LYS A 4 15.16 27.12 -7.95
CA LYS A 4 15.10 25.68 -8.20
C LYS A 4 15.37 25.51 -9.68
N SER A 5 16.63 25.32 -10.05
CA SER A 5 16.95 24.96 -11.43
C SER A 5 16.45 23.54 -11.68
N PHE A 6 15.46 23.41 -12.54
CA PHE A 6 15.07 22.10 -13.06
C PHE A 6 16.21 21.59 -13.96
N PRO A 7 16.39 20.27 -14.11
CA PRO A 7 17.40 19.76 -15.02
C PRO A 7 17.24 20.34 -16.43
N THR A 8 18.23 21.09 -16.89
CA THR A 8 18.29 21.67 -18.25
C THR A 8 19.25 20.89 -19.14
N GLY A 9 19.08 20.97 -20.46
CA GLY A 9 20.01 20.40 -21.45
C GLY A 9 19.89 18.89 -21.72
N SER A 10 18.95 18.17 -21.07
CA SER A 10 18.66 16.77 -21.39
C SER A 10 17.21 16.40 -21.10
N GLU A 11 16.44 16.08 -22.15
CA GLU A 11 15.06 15.62 -22.03
C GLU A 11 14.96 14.39 -21.12
N LYS A 12 15.92 13.46 -21.24
CA LYS A 12 15.97 12.25 -20.42
C LYS A 12 16.09 12.58 -18.92
N LYS A 13 17.04 13.44 -18.53
CA LYS A 13 17.23 13.84 -17.12
C LYS A 13 16.02 14.60 -16.57
N PHE A 14 15.38 15.43 -17.40
CA PHE A 14 14.16 16.12 -17.02
C PHE A 14 13.01 15.13 -16.79
N ASN A 15 12.84 14.14 -17.68
CA ASN A 15 11.83 13.10 -17.52
C ASN A 15 12.10 12.20 -16.30
N GLU A 16 13.36 11.84 -16.02
CA GLU A 16 13.76 11.12 -14.80
C GLU A 16 13.39 11.91 -13.54
N PHE A 17 13.67 13.22 -13.53
CA PHE A 17 13.26 14.12 -12.44
C PHE A 17 11.74 14.11 -12.26
N LEU A 18 10.97 14.26 -13.34
CA LEU A 18 9.50 14.23 -13.28
C LEU A 18 8.97 12.89 -12.76
N VAL A 19 9.56 11.77 -13.19
CA VAL A 19 9.19 10.44 -12.70
C VAL A 19 9.49 10.30 -11.21
N GLY A 20 10.69 10.73 -10.77
CA GLY A 20 11.07 10.69 -9.36
C GLY A 20 10.14 11.51 -8.47
N GLU A 21 9.82 12.74 -8.89
CA GLU A 21 8.87 13.59 -8.17
C GLU A 21 7.47 12.96 -8.11
N TYR A 22 7.01 12.34 -9.20
CA TYR A 22 5.73 11.65 -9.22
C TYR A 22 5.70 10.44 -8.27
N LEU A 23 6.76 9.62 -8.24
CA LEU A 23 6.85 8.47 -7.33
C LEU A 23 6.88 8.91 -5.86
N LYS A 24 7.51 10.06 -5.58
CA LYS A 24 7.58 10.67 -4.25
C LYS A 24 6.23 11.21 -3.76
N TYR A 25 5.53 11.98 -4.59
CA TYR A 25 4.30 12.70 -4.19
C TYR A 25 3.00 11.98 -4.57
N GLY A 26 3.05 11.02 -5.49
CA GLY A 26 1.94 10.10 -5.80
C GLY A 26 0.85 10.66 -6.73
N SER A 27 0.87 11.96 -7.07
CA SER A 27 -0.03 12.53 -8.09
C SER A 27 0.62 13.71 -8.79
N VAL A 28 0.23 13.97 -10.05
CA VAL A 28 0.73 15.13 -10.79
C VAL A 28 0.31 16.44 -10.11
N ASP A 29 -0.92 16.51 -9.59
CA ASP A 29 -1.41 17.69 -8.87
C ASP A 29 -0.57 18.01 -7.64
N GLU A 30 -0.21 17.00 -6.85
CA GLU A 30 0.66 17.19 -5.69
C GLU A 30 2.06 17.66 -6.08
N VAL A 31 2.64 17.11 -7.16
CA VAL A 31 3.95 17.56 -7.67
C VAL A 31 3.87 19.03 -8.09
N MET A 32 2.90 19.39 -8.93
CA MET A 32 2.73 20.76 -9.40
C MET A 32 2.54 21.73 -8.22
N ARG A 33 1.71 21.36 -7.24
CA ARG A 33 1.50 22.14 -6.02
C ARG A 33 2.79 22.31 -5.20
N LYS A 34 3.58 21.25 -5.02
CA LYS A 34 4.86 21.29 -4.28
C LYS A 34 5.91 22.18 -4.94
N HIS A 35 5.84 22.34 -6.25
CA HIS A 35 6.69 23.25 -7.02
C HIS A 35 6.02 24.56 -7.38
N LYS A 36 4.88 24.91 -6.75
CA LYS A 36 4.14 26.17 -7.00
C LYS A 36 3.83 26.38 -8.49
N TYR A 37 3.54 25.30 -9.20
CA TYR A 37 3.25 25.27 -10.64
C TYR A 37 4.39 25.80 -11.53
N ALA A 38 5.62 25.87 -11.02
CA ALA A 38 6.78 26.40 -11.74
C ALA A 38 7.43 25.41 -12.71
N ILE A 39 7.06 24.12 -12.67
CA ILE A 39 7.62 23.12 -13.58
C ILE A 39 7.21 23.48 -15.01
N PRO A 40 8.15 23.58 -15.97
CA PRO A 40 7.88 24.02 -17.35
C PRO A 40 7.25 22.91 -18.19
N ILE A 41 6.14 22.34 -17.74
CA ILE A 41 5.40 21.31 -18.46
C ILE A 41 3.90 21.42 -18.19
N SER A 42 3.09 21.14 -19.21
CA SER A 42 1.64 21.03 -19.02
C SER A 42 1.28 19.74 -18.29
N TYR A 43 0.14 19.76 -17.59
CA TYR A 43 -0.40 18.58 -16.89
C TYR A 43 -0.54 17.36 -17.82
N ALA A 44 -1.06 17.58 -19.03
CA ALA A 44 -1.26 16.54 -20.03
C ALA A 44 0.07 15.93 -20.51
N ASN A 45 1.10 16.76 -20.73
CA ASN A 45 2.41 16.27 -21.15
C ASN A 45 3.11 15.50 -20.02
N TYR A 46 2.95 15.91 -18.76
CA TYR A 46 3.45 15.13 -17.63
C TYR A 46 2.79 13.73 -17.58
N GLN A 47 1.47 13.66 -17.69
CA GLN A 47 0.75 12.38 -17.74
C GLN A 47 1.25 11.48 -18.89
N ARG A 48 1.46 12.05 -20.09
CA ARG A 48 2.02 11.33 -21.25
C ARG A 48 3.44 10.82 -21.01
N ILE A 49 4.29 11.60 -20.34
CA ILE A 49 5.64 11.17 -19.98
C ILE A 49 5.57 9.95 -19.07
N LEU A 50 4.74 9.98 -18.02
CA LEU A 50 4.58 8.85 -17.11
C LEU A 50 4.11 7.58 -17.84
N ASP A 51 3.15 7.72 -18.76
CA ASP A 51 2.63 6.61 -19.56
C ASP A 51 3.71 6.04 -20.50
N LYS A 52 4.46 6.90 -21.22
CA LYS A 52 5.59 6.50 -22.09
C LYS A 52 6.76 5.89 -21.29
N TRP A 53 6.93 6.32 -20.04
CA TRP A 53 7.94 5.78 -19.14
C TRP A 53 7.55 4.40 -18.59
N GLY A 54 6.26 4.07 -18.61
CA GLY A 54 5.72 2.81 -18.08
C GLY A 54 5.43 2.85 -16.59
N ILE A 55 5.22 4.04 -16.01
CA ILE A 55 4.89 4.18 -14.59
C ILE A 55 3.42 3.88 -14.35
N ILE A 56 3.14 2.90 -13.50
CA ILE A 56 1.78 2.57 -13.10
C ILE A 56 1.30 3.61 -12.09
N LYS A 57 0.42 4.49 -12.54
CA LYS A 57 -0.12 5.60 -11.73
C LYS A 57 -0.65 5.11 -10.38
N ALA A 58 -0.43 5.92 -9.34
CA ALA A 58 -0.88 5.59 -8.00
C ALA A 58 -2.39 5.32 -7.97
N ALA A 59 -2.79 4.35 -7.16
CA ALA A 59 -4.15 4.27 -6.66
C ALA A 59 -4.16 5.04 -5.33
N GLY A 60 -4.87 6.17 -5.30
CA GLY A 60 -5.12 6.83 -4.03
C GLY A 60 -6.11 6.00 -3.20
N PRO A 61 -6.02 5.99 -1.86
CA PRO A 61 -7.20 5.71 -1.07
C PRO A 61 -8.24 6.75 -1.50
N ASN A 62 -9.45 6.35 -1.89
CA ASN A 62 -10.49 7.34 -2.14
C ASN A 62 -10.66 8.16 -0.85
N ASN A 63 -10.23 9.44 -0.83
CA ASN A 63 -9.93 10.21 0.39
C ASN A 63 -11.10 10.39 1.39
N LYS A 64 -12.30 9.93 1.03
CA LYS A 64 -13.54 10.04 1.82
C LYS A 64 -13.59 9.16 3.07
N LEU A 65 -12.75 8.11 3.18
CA LEU A 65 -12.83 7.19 4.32
C LEU A 65 -12.17 7.73 5.58
N SER A 66 -11.01 8.38 5.52
CA SER A 66 -10.36 8.89 6.73
C SER A 66 -11.24 9.96 7.41
N GLU A 67 -11.89 10.79 6.59
CA GLU A 67 -12.90 11.75 7.05
C GLU A 67 -14.14 11.03 7.63
N ALA A 68 -14.63 9.98 6.97
CA ALA A 68 -15.72 9.15 7.48
C ALA A 68 -15.37 8.37 8.76
N ILE A 69 -14.15 7.84 8.90
CA ILE A 69 -13.68 7.11 10.08
C ILE A 69 -13.52 8.07 11.25
N ASN A 70 -12.92 9.24 11.04
CA ASN A 70 -12.83 10.27 12.08
C ASN A 70 -14.23 10.72 12.52
N PHE A 71 -15.16 10.87 11.58
CA PHE A 71 -16.56 11.15 11.89
C PHE A 71 -17.19 10.04 12.73
N LEU A 72 -17.06 8.77 12.32
CA LEU A 72 -17.62 7.63 13.04
C LEU A 72 -16.96 7.41 14.40
N HIS A 73 -15.66 7.67 14.53
CA HIS A 73 -14.95 7.63 15.81
C HIS A 73 -15.50 8.68 16.77
N ARG A 74 -15.71 9.93 16.31
CA ARG A 74 -16.36 10.98 17.12
C ARG A 74 -17.80 10.61 17.48
N MET A 75 -18.54 10.00 16.55
CA MET A 75 -19.89 9.49 16.79
C MET A 75 -19.93 8.51 17.97
N VAL A 76 -18.92 7.62 18.06
CA VAL A 76 -18.78 6.62 19.12
C VAL A 76 -18.24 7.20 20.42
N GLN A 77 -17.33 8.17 20.37
CA GLN A 77 -16.75 8.83 21.56
C GLN A 77 -17.74 9.79 22.23
N GLU A 78 -18.52 10.53 21.43
CA GLU A 78 -19.47 11.52 21.92
C GLU A 78 -20.89 10.92 22.13
N GLU A 79 -21.10 9.66 21.74
CA GLU A 79 -22.40 8.97 21.77
C GLU A 79 -23.54 9.75 21.08
N ILE A 80 -23.21 10.39 19.94
CA ILE A 80 -24.14 11.24 19.19
C ILE A 80 -24.64 10.51 17.94
N PRO A 81 -25.95 10.51 17.63
CA PRO A 81 -26.48 9.98 16.37
C PRO A 81 -25.86 10.64 15.12
N LEU A 82 -25.72 9.86 14.04
CA LEU A 82 -25.04 10.28 12.80
C LEU A 82 -25.58 11.61 12.27
N GLU A 83 -26.89 11.79 12.20
CA GLU A 83 -27.56 12.99 11.70
C GLU A 83 -27.23 14.22 12.55
N LYS A 84 -27.15 14.02 13.87
CA LYS A 84 -26.90 15.09 14.85
C LYS A 84 -25.43 15.50 14.85
N LEU A 85 -24.51 14.55 14.67
CA LEU A 85 -23.08 14.86 14.50
C LEU A 85 -22.82 15.49 13.12
N TYR A 86 -23.49 15.00 12.07
CA TYR A 86 -23.32 15.51 10.70
C TYR A 86 -23.69 16.99 10.58
N LYS A 87 -24.79 17.40 11.21
CA LYS A 87 -25.19 18.81 11.28
C LYS A 87 -24.19 19.71 11.99
N LYS A 88 -23.31 19.14 12.82
CA LYS A 88 -22.25 19.87 13.55
C LYS A 88 -20.91 19.89 12.81
N MET A 89 -20.82 19.27 11.63
CA MET A 89 -19.56 19.24 10.89
C MET A 89 -19.26 20.59 10.25
N PRO A 90 -17.98 21.00 10.21
CA PRO A 90 -17.59 22.24 9.57
C PRO A 90 -17.85 22.17 8.05
N PRO A 91 -17.99 23.33 7.37
CA PRO A 91 -18.13 23.38 5.91
C PRO A 91 -16.98 22.73 5.12
N SER A 92 -15.83 22.52 5.77
CA SER A 92 -14.67 21.79 5.22
C SER A 92 -14.88 20.27 5.18
N PHE A 93 -15.93 19.74 5.80
CA PHE A 93 -16.28 18.33 5.76
C PHE A 93 -16.93 17.98 4.43
N MET A 94 -16.23 17.20 3.60
CA MET A 94 -16.62 16.98 2.20
C MET A 94 -17.44 15.71 1.98
N THR A 95 -17.51 14.82 2.98
CA THR A 95 -18.22 13.55 2.87
C THR A 95 -19.72 13.74 3.08
N SER A 96 -20.55 13.22 2.18
CA SER A 96 -22.02 13.29 2.32
C SER A 96 -22.56 12.33 3.40
N ALA A 97 -23.67 12.69 4.05
CA ALA A 97 -24.37 11.80 5.00
C ALA A 97 -24.71 10.43 4.40
N VAL A 98 -25.16 10.38 3.14
CA VAL A 98 -25.42 9.12 2.41
C VAL A 98 -24.14 8.28 2.30
N THR A 99 -22.98 8.90 2.09
CA THR A 99 -21.70 8.19 2.08
C THR A 99 -21.34 7.68 3.47
N LEU A 100 -21.63 8.43 4.54
CA LEU A 100 -21.42 8.00 5.93
C LEU A 100 -22.26 6.79 6.31
N TYR A 101 -23.58 6.80 6.03
CA TYR A 101 -24.42 5.61 6.26
C TYR A 101 -23.94 4.41 5.48
N ARG A 102 -23.52 4.62 4.22
CA ARG A 102 -22.95 3.54 3.43
C ARG A 102 -21.74 2.99 4.16
N VAL A 103 -20.76 3.84 4.50
CA VAL A 103 -19.51 3.44 5.19
C VAL A 103 -19.84 2.70 6.48
N LEU A 104 -20.74 3.23 7.30
CA LEU A 104 -21.23 2.59 8.53
C LEU A 104 -21.84 1.21 8.26
N GLY A 105 -22.69 1.09 7.23
CA GLY A 105 -23.28 -0.18 6.81
C GLY A 105 -22.22 -1.20 6.43
N TYR A 106 -21.21 -0.82 5.65
CA TYR A 106 -20.18 -1.78 5.24
C TYR A 106 -19.20 -2.10 6.37
N ILE A 107 -18.99 -1.19 7.33
CA ILE A 107 -18.25 -1.50 8.56
C ILE A 107 -19.03 -2.54 9.37
N LYS A 108 -20.35 -2.33 9.56
CA LYS A 108 -21.24 -3.26 10.26
C LYS A 108 -21.31 -4.63 9.57
N GLU A 109 -21.29 -4.65 8.23
CA GLU A 109 -21.34 -5.88 7.43
C GLU A 109 -19.94 -6.50 7.19
N GLY A 110 -18.85 -5.85 7.63
CA GLY A 110 -17.49 -6.31 7.41
C GLY A 110 -17.06 -6.34 5.92
N ILE A 111 -17.67 -5.53 5.07
CA ILE A 111 -17.43 -5.51 3.62
C ILE A 111 -16.21 -4.65 3.30
N THR A 112 -15.17 -5.29 2.76
CA THR A 112 -13.99 -4.61 2.22
C THR A 112 -14.31 -3.91 0.89
N ARG A 113 -14.08 -2.60 0.83
CA ARG A 113 -14.40 -1.74 -0.33
C ARG A 113 -13.21 -1.46 -1.22
N ARG A 114 -12.02 -1.50 -0.63
CA ARG A 114 -10.77 -1.09 -1.27
C ARG A 114 -9.95 -2.31 -1.58
N MET A 115 -9.20 -2.22 -2.65
CA MET A 115 -8.21 -3.22 -3.01
C MET A 115 -6.84 -2.72 -2.61
N GLY A 116 -6.05 -3.61 -2.01
CA GLY A 116 -4.63 -3.44 -1.80
C GLY A 116 -3.88 -4.57 -2.49
N THR A 117 -2.59 -4.35 -2.72
CA THR A 117 -1.67 -5.39 -3.19
C THR A 117 -0.44 -5.36 -2.30
N ALA A 118 -0.10 -6.53 -1.76
CA ALA A 118 1.12 -6.74 -0.98
C ALA A 118 1.99 -7.81 -1.62
N LEU A 119 3.31 -7.65 -1.52
CA LEU A 119 4.27 -8.58 -2.08
C LEU A 119 5.09 -9.26 -0.99
N ILE A 120 5.12 -10.58 -1.02
CA ILE A 120 6.17 -11.37 -0.39
C ILE A 120 7.28 -11.55 -1.43
N LEU A 121 8.37 -10.79 -1.27
CA LEU A 121 9.54 -10.88 -2.13
C LEU A 121 10.58 -11.78 -1.47
N SER A 122 10.99 -12.84 -2.17
CA SER A 122 12.07 -13.73 -1.75
C SER A 122 13.17 -13.74 -2.81
N PRO A 123 14.45 -13.85 -2.41
CA PRO A 123 15.52 -14.05 -3.37
C PRO A 123 15.41 -15.44 -4.01
N GLU A 124 15.96 -15.56 -5.22
CA GLU A 124 16.08 -16.84 -5.91
C GLU A 124 16.75 -17.90 -5.02
N ASN A 125 16.19 -19.11 -5.00
CA ASN A 125 16.63 -20.27 -4.22
C ASN A 125 16.54 -20.13 -2.69
N ASN A 126 15.94 -19.08 -2.14
CA ASN A 126 15.70 -19.00 -0.70
C ASN A 126 14.32 -18.42 -0.36
N ASP A 127 13.32 -19.31 -0.45
CA ASP A 127 11.92 -19.03 -0.16
C ASP A 127 11.64 -18.69 1.31
N ASN A 128 12.58 -18.92 2.23
CA ASN A 128 12.41 -18.63 3.65
C ASN A 128 12.72 -17.16 3.99
N LEU A 129 13.33 -16.42 3.06
CA LEU A 129 13.64 -15.01 3.25
C LEU A 129 12.55 -14.14 2.64
N VAL A 130 12.07 -13.17 3.42
CA VAL A 130 11.04 -12.22 3.01
C VAL A 130 11.59 -10.81 3.14
N LEU A 131 11.53 -10.03 2.06
CA LEU A 131 11.93 -8.63 2.08
C LEU A 131 10.98 -7.81 2.95
N THR A 132 11.57 -7.06 3.86
CA THR A 132 10.87 -6.09 4.72
C THR A 132 11.65 -4.79 4.74
N ALA A 133 10.99 -3.72 5.16
CA ALA A 133 11.60 -2.41 5.31
C ALA A 133 10.85 -1.60 6.39
N VAL A 134 11.43 -0.50 6.83
CA VAL A 134 10.82 0.43 7.78
C VAL A 134 10.00 1.46 7.00
N ASP A 135 8.71 1.59 7.35
CA ASP A 135 7.81 2.56 6.75
C ASP A 135 8.03 3.96 7.33
N ILE A 136 8.54 4.87 6.51
CA ILE A 136 8.84 6.27 6.88
C ILE A 136 7.81 7.26 6.34
N SER A 137 6.70 6.76 5.79
CA SER A 137 5.68 7.64 5.23
C SER A 137 4.73 8.16 6.32
N THR A 138 3.94 9.18 5.98
CA THR A 138 3.03 9.82 6.94
C THR A 138 2.13 8.78 7.61
N PRO A 139 2.09 8.73 8.96
CA PRO A 139 1.27 7.76 9.68
C PRO A 139 -0.21 7.90 9.34
N ARG A 140 -0.89 6.76 9.28
CA ARG A 140 -2.34 6.60 9.01
C ARG A 140 -2.91 5.56 9.97
N PHE A 141 -3.34 6.02 11.13
CA PHE A 141 -3.80 5.15 12.22
C PHE A 141 -5.06 4.35 11.86
N ASP A 142 -5.92 4.92 11.00
CA ASP A 142 -7.13 4.29 10.44
C ASP A 142 -6.85 3.01 9.63
N LEU A 143 -5.61 2.83 9.18
CA LEU A 143 -5.15 1.67 8.41
C LEU A 143 -4.04 0.91 9.15
N GLY A 144 -3.89 1.15 10.46
CA GLY A 144 -2.86 0.49 11.28
C GLY A 144 -1.43 0.84 10.87
N LYS A 145 -1.22 2.00 10.22
CA LYS A 145 0.07 2.43 9.69
C LYS A 145 0.74 3.42 10.62
N LYS A 146 1.63 2.94 11.47
CA LYS A 146 2.47 3.77 12.35
C LYS A 146 3.78 4.12 11.64
N PHE A 147 4.26 5.34 11.84
CA PHE A 147 5.60 5.73 11.37
C PHE A 147 6.65 4.85 12.05
N GLY A 148 7.65 4.40 11.30
CA GLY A 148 8.71 3.53 11.80
C GLY A 148 8.33 2.05 11.95
N SER A 149 7.13 1.65 11.50
CA SER A 149 6.72 0.24 11.55
C SER A 149 7.39 -0.59 10.45
N ILE A 150 7.72 -1.85 10.77
CA ILE A 150 8.25 -2.79 9.78
C ILE A 150 7.10 -3.23 8.86
N SER A 151 7.29 -3.03 7.56
CA SER A 151 6.30 -3.33 6.53
C SER A 151 6.84 -4.29 5.46
N LEU A 152 5.91 -4.96 4.80
CA LEU A 152 6.13 -5.52 3.46
C LEU A 152 5.91 -4.43 2.41
N PRO A 153 6.49 -4.56 1.20
CA PRO A 153 6.07 -3.75 0.06
C PRO A 153 4.57 -3.95 -0.21
N MET A 154 3.79 -2.88 -0.08
CA MET A 154 2.34 -2.92 -0.27
C MET A 154 1.76 -1.55 -0.64
N THR A 155 0.89 -1.51 -1.65
CA THR A 155 0.21 -0.28 -2.09
C THR A 155 -1.28 -0.52 -2.32
N PHE A 156 -2.04 0.57 -2.46
CA PHE A 156 -3.42 0.46 -2.92
C PHE A 156 -3.49 0.03 -4.39
N SER A 157 -4.59 -0.59 -4.74
CA SER A 157 -4.90 -1.06 -6.09
C SER A 157 -6.28 -0.59 -6.54
N ARG A 158 -6.44 -0.36 -7.85
CA ARG A 158 -7.75 -0.10 -8.43
C ARG A 158 -8.41 -1.44 -8.72
N ILE A 159 -9.71 -1.53 -8.52
CA ILE A 159 -10.49 -2.76 -8.77
C ILE A 159 -10.32 -3.26 -10.22
N ARG A 160 -10.12 -2.35 -11.16
CA ARG A 160 -9.96 -2.65 -12.60
C ARG A 160 -8.50 -2.84 -13.03
N ASP A 161 -7.53 -2.68 -12.13
CA ASP A 161 -6.13 -2.94 -12.50
C ASP A 161 -5.94 -4.44 -12.78
N THR A 162 -5.12 -4.76 -13.78
CA THR A 162 -4.58 -6.11 -13.90
C THR A 162 -3.67 -6.38 -12.69
N ARG A 163 -3.57 -7.65 -12.29
CA ARG A 163 -2.71 -8.03 -11.16
C ARG A 163 -1.24 -7.75 -11.46
N GLU A 164 -0.83 -7.91 -12.71
CA GLU A 164 0.49 -7.54 -13.21
C GLU A 164 0.77 -6.06 -12.97
N ASN A 165 -0.17 -5.16 -13.30
CA ASN A 165 -0.01 -3.73 -13.05
C ASN A 165 0.00 -3.40 -11.56
N ALA A 166 -0.82 -4.08 -10.76
CA ALA A 166 -0.84 -3.89 -9.31
C ALA A 166 0.48 -4.31 -8.65
N ILE A 167 1.07 -5.45 -9.08
CA ILE A 167 2.39 -5.90 -8.64
C ILE A 167 3.47 -4.93 -9.12
N LEU A 168 3.44 -4.53 -10.40
CA LEU A 168 4.41 -3.59 -10.98
C LEU A 168 4.38 -2.24 -10.26
N ARG A 169 3.21 -1.75 -9.87
CA ARG A 169 3.07 -0.54 -9.05
C ARG A 169 3.82 -0.69 -7.73
N VAL A 170 3.60 -1.78 -6.99
CA VAL A 170 4.32 -2.00 -5.72
C VAL A 170 5.83 -2.05 -5.95
N MET A 171 6.28 -2.76 -7.00
CA MET A 171 7.69 -2.82 -7.36
C MET A 171 8.27 -1.44 -7.68
N GLN A 172 7.58 -0.59 -8.45
CA GLN A 172 8.04 0.75 -8.81
C GLN A 172 8.08 1.71 -7.61
N TYR A 173 7.07 1.70 -6.75
CA TYR A 173 6.94 2.66 -5.66
C TYR A 173 7.70 2.29 -4.38
N GLU A 174 7.84 0.99 -4.09
CA GLU A 174 8.25 0.53 -2.76
C GLU A 174 9.46 -0.41 -2.78
N VAL A 175 9.97 -0.80 -3.94
CA VAL A 175 11.09 -1.75 -4.04
C VAL A 175 12.20 -1.25 -4.94
N PHE A 176 11.86 -0.72 -6.12
CA PHE A 176 12.80 -0.42 -7.20
C PHE A 176 12.59 1.01 -7.71
N THR A 177 12.43 1.98 -6.81
CA THR A 177 12.13 3.37 -7.19
C THR A 177 13.20 3.99 -8.09
N ASP A 178 14.49 3.80 -7.78
CA ASP A 178 15.55 4.34 -8.64
C ASP A 178 15.60 3.61 -9.99
N LEU A 179 15.42 2.29 -10.00
CA LEU A 179 15.31 1.56 -11.27
C LEU A 179 14.05 1.96 -12.05
N ALA A 180 12.96 2.40 -11.39
CA ALA A 180 11.77 2.93 -12.04
C ALA A 180 12.05 4.29 -12.69
N ILE A 181 12.79 5.16 -12.00
CA ILE A 181 13.29 6.42 -12.55
C ILE A 181 14.17 6.12 -13.79
N GLU A 182 15.07 5.15 -13.71
CA GLU A 182 15.95 4.76 -14.82
C GLU A 182 15.29 3.90 -15.91
N LYS A 183 14.00 3.55 -15.77
CA LYS A 183 13.26 2.64 -16.68
C LYS A 183 13.88 1.23 -16.81
N LYS A 184 14.39 0.68 -15.71
CA LYS A 184 15.09 -0.63 -15.60
C LYS A 184 14.43 -1.61 -14.62
N VAL A 185 13.19 -1.38 -14.21
CA VAL A 185 12.46 -2.29 -13.30
C VAL A 185 12.37 -3.69 -13.90
N PRO A 186 12.60 -4.77 -13.12
CA PRO A 186 12.56 -6.14 -13.63
C PRO A 186 11.12 -6.65 -13.84
N VAL A 187 10.46 -6.17 -14.89
CA VAL A 187 9.08 -6.57 -15.23
C VAL A 187 8.96 -8.07 -15.47
N ASN A 188 10.02 -8.69 -16.00
CA ASN A 188 10.12 -10.13 -16.22
C ASN A 188 10.18 -10.98 -14.95
N ALA A 189 10.34 -10.38 -13.76
CA ALA A 189 10.18 -11.09 -12.49
C ALA A 189 8.69 -11.30 -12.13
N ILE A 190 7.77 -10.58 -12.78
CA ILE A 190 6.33 -10.72 -12.55
C ILE A 190 5.82 -11.95 -13.34
N PRO A 191 5.23 -12.96 -12.67
CA PRO A 191 4.66 -14.11 -13.36
C PRO A 191 3.50 -13.72 -14.26
N ASN A 192 3.34 -14.43 -15.39
CA ASN A 192 2.14 -14.30 -16.22
C ASN A 192 0.90 -14.77 -15.46
N ARG A 193 -0.18 -13.98 -15.49
CA ARG A 193 -1.46 -14.27 -14.80
C ARG A 193 -1.24 -14.61 -13.32
N PRO A 194 -0.61 -13.73 -12.54
CA PRO A 194 -0.25 -14.02 -11.18
C PRO A 194 -1.53 -14.25 -10.35
N LYS A 195 -1.48 -15.26 -9.47
CA LYS A 195 -2.57 -15.57 -8.54
C LYS A 195 -2.12 -15.21 -7.12
N PRO A 196 -2.96 -14.51 -6.34
CA PRO A 196 -2.66 -14.28 -4.95
C PRO A 196 -2.67 -15.64 -4.22
N PHE A 197 -1.72 -15.84 -3.30
CA PHE A 197 -1.76 -17.01 -2.42
C PHE A 197 -2.67 -16.76 -1.21
N MET A 198 -3.01 -15.50 -0.95
CA MET A 198 -3.77 -15.06 0.20
C MET A 198 -4.53 -13.75 -0.11
N TYR A 199 -5.73 -13.65 0.45
CA TYR A 199 -6.45 -12.39 0.64
C TYR A 199 -6.43 -12.06 2.13
N LEU A 200 -6.06 -10.81 2.42
CA LEU A 200 -5.98 -10.30 3.78
C LEU A 200 -6.88 -9.08 3.90
N ASP A 201 -7.91 -9.17 4.72
CA ASP A 201 -8.75 -8.03 5.03
C ASP A 201 -8.10 -7.24 6.18
N ILE A 202 -7.78 -5.96 5.92
CA ILE A 202 -7.26 -4.98 6.88
C ILE A 202 -8.20 -3.78 6.89
N ALA A 203 -8.94 -3.60 7.99
CA ALA A 203 -10.01 -2.61 8.08
C ALA A 203 -10.97 -2.72 6.88
N ASP A 204 -11.11 -1.68 6.05
CA ASP A 204 -11.97 -1.68 4.85
C ASP A 204 -11.24 -2.10 3.54
N VAL A 205 -10.02 -2.61 3.64
CA VAL A 205 -9.15 -2.96 2.50
C VAL A 205 -9.00 -4.47 2.40
N ARG A 206 -9.37 -5.04 1.25
CA ARG A 206 -8.98 -6.40 0.85
C ARG A 206 -7.65 -6.35 0.14
N VAL A 207 -6.64 -6.94 0.74
CA VAL A 207 -5.27 -6.98 0.21
C VAL A 207 -5.04 -8.32 -0.47
N GLU A 208 -4.78 -8.29 -1.77
CA GLU A 208 -4.26 -9.45 -2.50
C GLU A 208 -2.75 -9.59 -2.23
N VAL A 209 -2.34 -10.74 -1.71
CA VAL A 209 -0.93 -11.01 -1.38
C VAL A 209 -0.33 -11.98 -2.39
N PHE A 210 0.74 -11.53 -3.04
CA PHE A 210 1.45 -12.30 -4.08
C PHE A 210 2.84 -12.71 -3.61
N LYS A 211 3.29 -13.89 -4.05
CA LYS A 211 4.70 -14.29 -3.95
C LYS A 211 5.40 -13.91 -5.24
N ILE A 212 6.50 -13.18 -5.16
CA ILE A 212 7.40 -12.91 -6.30
C ILE A 212 8.81 -13.35 -5.91
N VAL A 213 9.43 -14.14 -6.77
CA VAL A 213 10.84 -14.55 -6.60
C VAL A 213 11.70 -13.59 -7.40
N LEU A 214 12.61 -12.89 -6.72
CA LEU A 214 13.51 -11.96 -7.36
C LEU A 214 14.71 -12.73 -7.97
N PRO A 215 15.08 -12.46 -9.23
CA PRO A 215 16.30 -12.98 -9.80
C PRO A 215 17.52 -12.55 -8.97
N LYS A 216 18.59 -13.36 -8.92
CA LYS A 216 19.82 -13.05 -8.15
C LYS A 216 20.34 -11.63 -8.37
N ARG A 217 20.30 -11.12 -9.60
CA ARG A 217 20.80 -9.78 -9.98
C ARG A 217 20.01 -8.61 -9.36
N TYR A 218 18.79 -8.83 -8.88
CA TYR A 218 17.92 -7.81 -8.26
C TYR A 218 17.56 -8.18 -6.82
N SER A 219 18.31 -9.09 -6.21
CA SER A 219 18.02 -9.62 -4.87
C SER A 219 18.92 -9.01 -3.80
N LYS A 220 19.82 -8.06 -4.13
CA LYS A 220 20.70 -7.45 -3.13
C LYS A 220 19.98 -6.28 -2.49
N VAL A 221 20.14 -6.13 -1.17
CA VAL A 221 19.51 -5.05 -0.39
C VAL A 221 19.81 -3.66 -0.96
N ARG A 222 21.03 -3.44 -1.46
CA ARG A 222 21.47 -2.18 -2.07
C ARG A 222 20.72 -1.82 -3.36
N ASP A 223 20.08 -2.80 -4.00
CA ASP A 223 19.35 -2.61 -5.25
C ASP A 223 17.92 -2.09 -4.97
N PHE A 224 17.51 -2.06 -3.69
CA PHE A 224 16.18 -1.62 -3.29
C PHE A 224 16.16 -0.16 -2.90
N SER A 225 15.15 0.56 -3.38
CA SER A 225 14.94 1.95 -3.02
C SER A 225 13.46 2.34 -3.06
N SER A 226 13.12 3.29 -2.20
CA SER A 226 11.78 3.86 -2.08
C SER A 226 11.82 5.21 -1.38
N PHE A 227 10.87 6.09 -1.72
CA PHE A 227 10.60 7.30 -0.93
C PHE A 227 9.78 7.02 0.34
N ARG A 228 9.22 5.82 0.50
CA ARG A 228 8.29 5.44 1.57
C ARG A 228 8.85 4.39 2.52
N LEU A 229 9.76 3.56 2.02
CA LEU A 229 10.39 2.48 2.76
C LEU A 229 11.90 2.69 2.84
N LYS A 230 12.50 2.44 4.01
CA LYS A 230 13.95 2.50 4.26
C LYS A 230 14.44 1.25 4.99
N ASP A 231 15.76 1.12 5.10
CA ASP A 231 16.42 0.05 5.88
C ASP A 231 15.93 -1.35 5.49
N PHE A 232 15.93 -1.61 4.18
CA PHE A 232 15.52 -2.88 3.61
C PHE A 232 16.34 -4.04 4.19
N LYS A 233 15.65 -5.12 4.54
CA LYS A 233 16.27 -6.35 5.07
C LYS A 233 15.44 -7.58 4.77
N PHE A 234 16.10 -8.70 4.60
CA PHE A 234 15.44 -9.99 4.51
C PHE A 234 15.26 -10.59 5.91
N LEU A 235 14.01 -10.86 6.28
CA LEU A 235 13.69 -11.60 7.50
C LEU A 235 13.45 -13.07 7.19
N ASN A 236 13.91 -13.94 8.08
CA ASN A 236 13.70 -15.37 7.95
C ASN A 236 12.34 -15.78 8.54
N ILE A 237 11.47 -16.34 7.71
CA ILE A 237 10.13 -16.78 8.06
C ILE A 237 10.12 -17.93 9.08
N ASN A 238 11.21 -18.68 9.21
CA ASN A 238 11.32 -19.72 10.23
C ASN A 238 11.36 -19.13 11.64
N ASN A 239 11.76 -17.85 11.79
CA ASN A 239 11.80 -17.14 13.06
C ASN A 239 10.46 -16.50 13.44
N LEU A 240 9.35 -16.84 12.76
CA LEU A 240 8.05 -16.18 12.94
C LEU A 240 7.57 -16.13 14.38
N GLY A 241 7.81 -17.18 15.19
CA GLY A 241 7.44 -17.17 16.61
C GLY A 241 8.13 -16.07 17.44
N LYS A 242 9.37 -15.68 17.08
CA LYS A 242 10.04 -14.51 17.69
C LYS A 242 9.45 -13.19 17.17
N LEU A 243 9.15 -13.13 15.87
CA LEU A 243 8.55 -11.95 15.24
C LEU A 243 7.15 -11.65 15.78
N GLU A 244 6.37 -12.68 16.09
CA GLU A 244 5.04 -12.55 16.71
C GLU A 244 5.09 -11.88 18.08
N LYS A 245 6.11 -12.20 18.90
CA LYS A 245 6.32 -11.52 20.18
C LYS A 245 6.62 -10.02 20.02
N GLN A 246 7.10 -9.61 18.84
CA GLN A 246 7.41 -8.23 18.49
C GLN A 246 6.37 -7.63 17.53
N LYS A 247 5.17 -8.21 17.45
CA LYS A 247 4.11 -7.82 16.50
C LYS A 247 3.80 -6.32 16.51
N SER A 248 3.91 -5.66 17.66
CA SER A 248 3.69 -4.21 17.80
C SER A 248 4.64 -3.33 16.98
N GLN A 249 5.81 -3.86 16.59
CA GLN A 249 6.77 -3.18 15.72
C GLN A 249 6.41 -3.28 14.23
N PHE A 250 5.52 -4.20 13.87
CA PHE A 250 5.11 -4.43 12.49
C PHE A 250 3.86 -3.63 12.15
N ARG A 251 3.74 -3.27 10.88
CA ARG A 251 2.50 -2.73 10.33
C ARG A 251 1.41 -3.79 10.42
N VAL A 252 0.17 -3.36 10.68
CA VAL A 252 -0.99 -4.27 10.73
C VAL A 252 -1.07 -5.12 9.46
N GLY A 253 -1.32 -6.42 9.64
CA GLY A 253 -1.45 -7.37 8.54
C GLY A 253 -0.14 -8.02 8.08
N VAL A 254 1.03 -7.49 8.44
CA VAL A 254 2.32 -8.03 7.99
C VAL A 254 2.60 -9.41 8.61
N ILE A 255 2.40 -9.55 9.92
CA ILE A 255 2.61 -10.83 10.61
C ILE A 255 1.64 -11.88 10.09
N GLU A 256 0.39 -11.51 9.83
CA GLU A 256 -0.64 -12.36 9.25
C GLU A 256 -0.27 -12.80 7.83
N ALA A 257 0.23 -11.88 6.98
CA ALA A 257 0.74 -12.21 5.66
C ALA A 257 1.93 -13.18 5.72
N MET A 258 2.84 -12.98 6.67
CA MET A 258 3.98 -13.89 6.92
C MET A 258 3.50 -15.27 7.38
N LYS A 259 2.53 -15.35 8.31
CA LYS A 259 1.88 -16.60 8.73
C LYS A 259 1.26 -17.33 7.54
N GLY A 260 0.48 -16.60 6.73
CA GLY A 260 -0.12 -17.14 5.51
C GLY A 260 0.92 -17.65 4.52
N TYR A 261 2.02 -16.93 4.35
CA TYR A 261 3.13 -17.34 3.50
C TYR A 261 3.85 -18.61 4.00
N LYS A 262 4.08 -18.73 5.30
CA LYS A 262 4.64 -19.95 5.91
C LYS A 262 3.72 -21.16 5.67
N LYS A 263 2.40 -20.98 5.82
CA LYS A 263 1.41 -22.02 5.51
C LYS A 263 1.42 -22.36 4.02
N PHE A 264 1.43 -21.35 3.15
CA PHE A 264 1.48 -21.51 1.70
C PHE A 264 2.69 -22.35 1.25
N THR A 265 3.89 -21.99 1.69
CA THR A 265 5.12 -22.71 1.34
C THR A 265 5.09 -24.15 1.88
N GLY A 266 4.54 -24.38 3.07
CA GLY A 266 4.31 -25.71 3.61
C GLY A 266 3.36 -26.57 2.77
N LEU A 267 2.23 -26.01 2.33
CA LEU A 267 1.27 -26.69 1.44
C LEU A 267 1.88 -27.00 0.07
N LYS A 268 2.61 -26.04 -0.51
CA LYS A 268 3.29 -26.21 -1.80
C LYS A 268 4.32 -27.34 -1.75
N LYS A 269 5.10 -27.45 -0.66
CA LYS A 269 6.05 -28.57 -0.46
C LYS A 269 5.37 -29.94 -0.38
N ARG A 270 4.09 -29.97 0.00
CA ARG A 270 3.26 -31.19 0.06
C ARG A 270 2.48 -31.45 -1.25
N ASN A 271 2.73 -30.65 -2.31
CA ASN A 271 2.00 -30.71 -3.58
C ASN A 271 0.47 -30.61 -3.46
N LEU A 272 -0.02 -29.92 -2.43
CA LEU A 272 -1.46 -29.73 -2.24
C LEU A 272 -1.93 -28.52 -3.06
N SER A 273 -2.98 -28.72 -3.86
CA SER A 273 -3.74 -27.60 -4.42
C SER A 273 -4.59 -26.98 -3.31
N PHE A 274 -4.65 -25.66 -3.25
CA PHE A 274 -5.46 -24.96 -2.26
C PHE A 274 -5.97 -23.64 -2.85
N ASN A 275 -7.18 -23.27 -2.45
CA ASN A 275 -7.72 -21.95 -2.74
C ASN A 275 -6.92 -20.89 -1.97
N PRO A 276 -6.79 -19.66 -2.50
CA PRO A 276 -6.09 -18.59 -1.79
C PRO A 276 -6.60 -18.46 -0.34
N LEU A 277 -5.66 -18.39 0.60
CA LEU A 277 -5.97 -18.31 2.02
C LEU A 277 -6.78 -17.04 2.31
N GLN A 278 -7.80 -17.15 3.15
CA GLN A 278 -8.60 -16.01 3.59
C GLN A 278 -8.22 -15.68 5.03
N PHE A 279 -7.75 -14.46 5.28
CA PHE A 279 -7.37 -14.00 6.61
C PHE A 279 -8.00 -12.63 6.88
N LYS A 280 -8.44 -12.44 8.12
CA LYS A 280 -8.78 -11.12 8.67
C LYS A 280 -7.65 -10.71 9.60
N SER A 281 -7.25 -9.44 9.54
CA SER A 281 -6.26 -8.90 10.46
C SER A 281 -6.83 -8.80 11.88
N ASP A 282 -5.97 -8.83 12.91
CA ASP A 282 -6.41 -8.61 14.30
C ASP A 282 -7.19 -7.30 14.46
N MET A 283 -6.82 -6.26 13.71
CA MET A 283 -7.55 -4.99 13.70
C MET A 283 -9.01 -5.15 13.30
N ASN A 284 -9.33 -6.06 12.37
CA ASN A 284 -10.72 -6.31 12.00
C ASN A 284 -11.51 -6.98 13.13
N TYR A 285 -10.87 -7.84 13.93
CA TYR A 285 -11.51 -8.45 15.10
C TYR A 285 -11.75 -7.42 16.20
N PHE A 286 -10.76 -6.55 16.48
CA PHE A 286 -10.96 -5.43 17.42
C PHE A 286 -12.11 -4.50 17.00
N LEU A 287 -12.18 -4.15 15.72
CA LEU A 287 -13.26 -3.32 15.19
C LEU A 287 -14.63 -4.00 15.23
N SER A 288 -14.70 -5.34 15.11
CA SER A 288 -15.96 -6.07 15.24
C SER A 288 -16.40 -6.22 16.70
N ASP A 289 -15.47 -6.51 17.62
CA ASP A 289 -15.80 -6.78 19.02
C ASP A 289 -16.24 -5.50 19.75
N GLU A 290 -15.65 -4.34 19.45
CA GLU A 290 -16.14 -3.04 19.94
C GLU A 290 -17.53 -2.69 19.39
N ALA A 291 -17.88 -3.17 18.19
CA ALA A 291 -19.21 -2.95 17.62
C ALA A 291 -20.28 -3.82 18.32
N VAL A 292 -19.92 -5.03 18.76
CA VAL A 292 -20.83 -5.96 19.45
C VAL A 292 -21.02 -5.58 20.93
N SER A 293 -19.94 -5.24 21.63
CA SER A 293 -20.00 -4.92 23.07
C SER A 293 -20.70 -3.59 23.41
N LYS A 294 -20.98 -2.74 22.41
CA LYS A 294 -21.81 -1.52 22.56
C LYS A 294 -23.27 -1.69 22.13
N THR A 295 -23.69 -2.92 21.82
CA THR A 295 -25.09 -3.25 21.47
C THR A 295 -25.75 -4.24 22.43
N ALA A 296 -25.11 -4.54 23.57
CA ALA A 296 -25.67 -5.30 24.68
C ALA A 296 -26.01 -4.36 25.84
#